data_AF-K5VB27-F1
#
_entry.id   AF-K5VB27-F1
#
_cell.length_a   1.000
_cell.length_b   1.000
_cell.length_c   1.000
_cell.angle_alpha   90.00
_cell.angle_beta   90.00
_cell.angle_gamma   90.00
#
_symmetry.space_group_name_H-M   'P 1'
#
loop_
_entity.id
_entity.type
_entity.pdbx_description
1 polymer ?
#
loop_
_entity_poly.entity_id
_entity_poly.type
_entity_poly.pdbx_seq_one_letter_code
_entity_poly.pdbx_strand_id
1 'polypeptide(L)'
;VLGSIVVIKDPLPPTGLSRLLGLSTDTVRSSLARLHSVLIVPAARESAENIHIIHPTFAEFLLDPSRCTNRAFTVNSRRQNTLLLWRCLRVLKKLKRDICDIRDPSLLNIEVPGLLNRMESAIPAHLRYACRHWCTHLLNGEQLDEILDMLLEFVQRHLLHWVEACSLLGLLRDVISGIN
;
A
#
# COMPACT_ATOMS: atom_id res chain seq x y z
N VAL A 1 -11.73 -6.22 -0.65
CA VAL A 1 -11.66 -4.87 -0.05
C VAL A 1 -11.57 -4.96 1.47
N LEU A 2 -12.59 -5.48 2.17
CA LEU A 2 -12.57 -5.58 3.64
C LEU A 2 -11.33 -6.32 4.18
N GLY A 3 -11.02 -7.51 3.67
CA GLY A 3 -9.81 -8.23 4.09
C GLY A 3 -8.53 -7.40 3.92
N SER A 4 -8.42 -6.63 2.84
CA SER A 4 -7.28 -5.75 2.61
C SER A 4 -7.16 -4.67 3.69
N ILE A 5 -8.29 -4.08 4.12
CA ILE A 5 -8.33 -3.10 5.22
C ILE A 5 -7.89 -3.73 6.54
N VAL A 6 -8.26 -4.99 6.78
CA VAL A 6 -7.94 -5.71 8.03
C VAL A 6 -6.44 -5.96 8.19
N VAL A 7 -5.70 -6.19 7.11
CA VAL A 7 -4.26 -6.50 7.18
C VAL A 7 -3.36 -5.34 6.70
N ILE A 8 -3.95 -4.21 6.30
CA ILE A 8 -3.21 -3.03 5.86
C ILE A 8 -2.35 -2.52 7.02
N LYS A 9 -1.13 -2.04 6.74
CA LYS A 9 -0.24 -1.52 7.78
C LYS A 9 -0.56 -0.06 8.10
N ASP A 10 -0.33 0.82 7.13
CA ASP A 10 -0.77 2.21 7.19
C ASP A 10 -2.11 2.35 6.46
N PRO A 11 -3.19 2.79 7.13
CA PRO A 11 -4.47 3.02 6.48
C PRO A 11 -4.38 3.97 5.28
N LEU A 12 -5.26 3.78 4.30
CA LEU A 12 -5.32 4.58 3.07
C LEU A 12 -6.67 5.26 2.90
N PRO A 13 -6.72 6.41 2.18
CA PRO A 13 -7.98 6.98 1.76
C PRO A 13 -8.67 6.05 0.75
N PRO A 14 -10.00 6.16 0.53
CA PRO A 14 -10.71 5.33 -0.44
C PRO A 14 -10.09 5.36 -1.85
N THR A 15 -9.59 6.52 -2.28
CA THR A 15 -8.89 6.69 -3.57
C THR A 15 -7.50 6.03 -3.57
N GLY A 16 -6.81 6.02 -2.44
CA GLY A 16 -5.54 5.30 -2.26
C GLY A 16 -5.76 3.80 -2.30
N LEU A 17 -6.71 3.29 -1.51
CA LEU A 17 -7.03 1.87 -1.45
C LEU A 17 -7.52 1.34 -2.80
N SER A 18 -8.39 2.06 -3.49
CA SER A 18 -8.89 1.67 -4.81
C SER A 18 -7.76 1.58 -5.85
N ARG A 19 -6.85 2.57 -5.89
CA ARG A 19 -5.69 2.56 -6.79
C ARG A 19 -4.70 1.43 -6.44
N LEU A 20 -4.47 1.16 -5.16
CA LEU A 20 -3.66 0.02 -4.74
C LEU A 20 -4.30 -1.29 -5.20
N LEU A 21 -5.59 -1.48 -4.92
CA LEU A 21 -6.33 -2.69 -5.27
C LEU A 21 -6.67 -2.82 -6.76
N GLY A 22 -6.40 -1.80 -7.58
CA GLY A 22 -6.78 -1.78 -8.99
C GLY A 22 -8.29 -1.88 -9.21
N LEU A 23 -9.06 -1.20 -8.36
CA LEU A 23 -10.53 -1.13 -8.41
C LEU A 23 -10.97 0.32 -8.64
N SER A 24 -12.25 0.53 -8.98
CA SER A 24 -12.83 1.88 -8.92
C SER A 24 -13.09 2.29 -7.46
N THR A 25 -13.06 3.60 -7.19
CA THR A 25 -13.40 4.14 -5.87
C THR A 25 -14.84 3.78 -5.48
N ASP A 26 -15.76 3.75 -6.45
CA ASP A 26 -17.15 3.35 -6.21
C ASP A 26 -17.26 1.88 -5.79
N THR A 27 -16.52 0.97 -6.44
CA THR A 27 -16.49 -0.44 -6.02
C THR A 27 -15.97 -0.59 -4.59
N VAL A 28 -14.91 0.13 -4.23
CA VAL A 28 -14.41 0.14 -2.83
C VAL A 28 -15.50 0.64 -1.89
N ARG A 29 -16.13 1.78 -2.17
CA ARG A 29 -17.15 2.38 -1.31
C ARG A 29 -18.40 1.51 -1.17
N SER A 30 -18.94 1.01 -2.28
CA SER A 30 -20.11 0.12 -2.28
C SER A 30 -19.84 -1.17 -1.49
N SER A 31 -18.61 -1.69 -1.54
CA SER A 31 -18.24 -2.87 -0.73
C SER A 31 -18.20 -2.61 0.78
N LEU A 32 -18.10 -1.34 1.20
CA LEU A 32 -18.02 -0.93 2.60
C LEU A 32 -19.30 -0.25 3.11
N ALA A 33 -20.29 0.00 2.23
CA ALA A 33 -21.48 0.80 2.52
C ALA A 33 -22.36 0.22 3.66
N ARG A 34 -22.25 -1.08 3.96
CA ARG A 34 -22.99 -1.72 5.07
C ARG A 34 -22.16 -1.93 6.33
N LEU A 35 -20.96 -1.36 6.39
CA LEU A 35 -20.01 -1.56 7.49
C LEU A 35 -19.75 -0.27 8.28
N HIS A 36 -20.59 0.76 8.14
CA HIS A 36 -20.43 2.04 8.83
C HIS A 36 -20.48 1.95 10.37
N SER A 37 -21.06 0.88 10.93
CA SER A 37 -21.05 0.62 12.38
C SER A 37 -19.71 0.16 12.91
N VAL A 38 -18.79 -0.28 12.03
CA VAL A 38 -17.48 -0.85 12.40
C VAL A 38 -16.33 -0.18 11.64
N LEU A 39 -16.62 0.59 10.59
CA LEU A 39 -15.67 1.32 9.76
C LEU A 39 -16.06 2.79 9.64
N ILE A 40 -15.07 3.67 9.74
CA ILE A 40 -15.17 5.06 9.31
C ILE A 40 -14.68 5.13 7.86
N VAL A 41 -15.58 5.50 6.95
CA VAL A 41 -15.27 5.69 5.53
C VAL A 41 -15.55 7.16 5.20
N PRO A 42 -14.52 7.96 4.87
CA PRO A 42 -14.67 9.39 4.59
C PRO A 42 -15.68 9.64 3.47
N ALA A 43 -16.62 10.55 3.68
CA ALA A 43 -17.78 10.78 2.81
C ALA A 43 -17.45 11.53 1.50
N ALA A 44 -16.45 12.43 1.52
CA ALA A 44 -16.03 13.15 0.32
C ALA A 44 -15.27 12.22 -0.65
N ARG A 45 -15.55 12.37 -1.95
CA ARG A 45 -14.97 11.51 -3.01
C ARG A 45 -13.45 11.64 -3.12
N GLU A 46 -12.92 12.83 -2.88
CA GLU A 46 -11.50 13.16 -2.99
C GLU A 46 -10.85 13.40 -1.62
N SER A 47 -11.42 12.84 -0.54
CA SER A 47 -10.85 12.98 0.79
C SER A 47 -9.45 12.35 0.86
N ALA A 48 -8.52 13.08 1.50
CA ALA A 48 -7.21 12.56 1.90
C ALA A 48 -7.28 11.78 3.22
N GLU A 49 -8.42 11.83 3.93
CA GLU A 49 -8.63 11.06 5.16
C GLU A 49 -8.66 9.55 4.89
N ASN A 50 -8.17 8.77 5.84
CA ASN A 50 -8.05 7.34 5.70
C ASN A 50 -9.33 6.60 6.10
N ILE A 51 -9.47 5.37 5.60
CA ILE A 51 -10.46 4.43 6.10
C ILE A 51 -9.96 3.87 7.43
N HIS A 52 -10.80 3.91 8.48
CA HIS A 52 -10.42 3.41 9.80
C HIS A 52 -11.38 2.32 10.27
N ILE A 53 -10.83 1.31 10.95
CA ILE A 53 -11.61 0.38 11.78
C ILE A 53 -11.88 1.07 13.11
N ILE A 54 -13.15 1.10 13.55
CA ILE A 54 -13.56 1.79 14.78
C ILE A 54 -12.95 1.12 16.01
N HIS A 55 -12.92 -0.21 16.02
CA HIS A 55 -12.41 -0.98 17.15
C HIS A 55 -11.46 -2.11 16.70
N PRO A 56 -10.24 -2.22 17.26
CA PRO A 56 -9.26 -3.24 16.84
C PRO A 56 -9.79 -4.68 16.87
N THR A 57 -10.65 -5.01 17.85
CA THR A 57 -11.23 -6.36 17.98
C THR A 57 -12.09 -6.78 16.78
N PHE A 58 -12.54 -5.85 15.94
CA PHE A 58 -13.23 -6.19 14.69
C PHE A 58 -12.26 -6.83 13.69
N ALA A 59 -11.05 -6.27 13.54
CA ALA A 59 -10.01 -6.87 12.72
C ALA A 59 -9.61 -8.25 13.25
N GLU A 60 -9.39 -8.36 14.56
CA GLU A 60 -9.07 -9.63 15.23
C GLU A 60 -10.17 -10.68 15.05
N PHE A 61 -11.45 -10.27 15.17
CA PHE A 61 -12.59 -11.14 14.94
C PHE A 61 -12.56 -11.72 13.52
N LEU A 62 -12.35 -10.88 12.50
CA LEU A 62 -12.33 -11.30 11.10
C LEU A 62 -11.13 -12.22 10.77
N LEU A 63 -9.99 -12.05 11.47
CA LEU A 63 -8.78 -12.84 11.28
C LEU A 63 -8.82 -14.20 11.99
N ASP A 64 -9.72 -14.38 12.95
CA ASP A 64 -9.84 -15.61 13.73
C ASP A 64 -10.99 -16.49 13.18
N PRO A 65 -10.69 -17.60 12.50
CA PRO A 65 -11.71 -18.49 11.95
C PRO A 65 -12.53 -19.23 13.03
N SER A 66 -12.06 -19.25 14.29
CA SER A 66 -12.84 -19.80 15.41
C SER A 66 -13.90 -18.81 15.91
N ARG A 67 -13.68 -17.51 15.74
CA ARG A 67 -14.61 -16.44 16.13
C ARG A 67 -15.52 -16.04 14.98
N CYS A 68 -14.98 -15.78 13.79
CA CYS A 68 -15.75 -15.46 12.59
C CYS A 68 -16.04 -16.73 11.79
N THR A 69 -17.16 -17.38 12.09
CA THR A 69 -17.60 -18.61 11.42
C THR A 69 -18.24 -18.37 10.05
N ASN A 70 -18.64 -17.13 9.75
CA ASN A 70 -19.16 -16.77 8.43
C ASN A 70 -18.01 -16.64 7.43
N ARG A 71 -17.85 -17.66 6.58
CA ARG A 71 -16.80 -17.75 5.55
C ARG A 71 -16.79 -16.60 4.54
N ALA A 72 -17.88 -15.85 4.38
CA ALA A 72 -17.90 -14.66 3.54
C ALA A 72 -17.10 -13.48 4.15
N PHE A 73 -16.89 -13.51 5.48
CA PHE A 73 -16.21 -12.45 6.23
C PHE A 73 -14.89 -12.91 6.85
N THR A 74 -14.69 -14.21 7.09
CA THR A 74 -13.42 -14.73 7.59
C THR A 74 -12.27 -14.37 6.65
N VAL A 75 -11.23 -13.72 7.17
CA VAL A 75 -10.07 -13.25 6.42
C VAL A 75 -8.88 -14.16 6.72
N ASN A 76 -8.32 -14.79 5.69
CA ASN A 76 -7.03 -15.45 5.81
C ASN A 76 -5.92 -14.39 5.67
N SER A 77 -5.18 -14.14 6.76
CA SER A 77 -4.12 -13.14 6.81
C SER A 77 -3.03 -13.36 5.75
N ARG A 78 -2.55 -14.60 5.58
CA ARG A 78 -1.46 -14.92 4.65
C ARG A 78 -1.90 -14.68 3.20
N ARG A 79 -3.05 -15.21 2.79
CA ARG A 79 -3.61 -14.96 1.44
C ARG A 79 -3.84 -13.49 1.16
N GLN A 80 -4.29 -12.74 2.17
CA GLN A 80 -4.57 -11.32 1.99
C GLN A 80 -3.29 -10.47 1.94
N ASN A 81 -2.23 -10.85 2.66
CA ASN A 81 -0.89 -10.28 2.52
C ASN A 81 -0.29 -10.61 1.14
N THR A 82 -0.44 -11.84 0.65
CA THR A 82 -0.05 -12.22 -0.72
C THR A 82 -0.73 -11.34 -1.78
N LEU A 83 -2.05 -11.13 -1.66
CA LEU A 83 -2.77 -10.24 -2.56
C LEU A 83 -2.24 -8.79 -2.48
N LEU A 84 -1.95 -8.28 -1.28
CA LEU A 84 -1.40 -6.94 -1.13
C LEU A 84 0.02 -6.82 -1.68
N LEU A 85 0.87 -7.82 -1.51
CA LEU A 85 2.18 -7.88 -2.13
C LEU A 85 2.05 -7.75 -3.66
N TRP A 86 1.21 -8.57 -4.28
CA TRP A 86 0.96 -8.54 -5.71
C TRP A 86 0.52 -7.15 -6.17
N ARG A 87 -0.39 -6.52 -5.42
CA ARG A 87 -0.89 -5.17 -5.70
C ARG A 87 0.20 -4.10 -5.53
N CYS A 88 1.01 -4.19 -4.49
CA CYS A 88 2.16 -3.31 -4.28
C CYS A 88 3.15 -3.40 -5.44
N LEU A 89 3.60 -4.61 -5.80
CA LEU A 89 4.54 -4.82 -6.91
C LEU A 89 3.98 -4.26 -8.22
N ARG A 90 2.69 -4.47 -8.51
CA ARG A 90 2.04 -3.91 -9.70
C ARG A 90 2.01 -2.38 -9.71
N VAL A 91 1.79 -1.75 -8.56
CA VAL A 91 1.84 -0.28 -8.43
C VAL A 91 3.27 0.24 -8.58
N LEU A 92 4.26 -0.46 -8.04
CA LEU A 92 5.68 -0.08 -8.11
C LEU A 92 6.25 -0.10 -9.52
N LYS A 93 5.65 -0.85 -10.46
CA LYS A 93 6.00 -0.77 -11.89
C LYS A 93 5.80 0.63 -12.51
N LYS A 94 5.05 1.51 -11.85
CA LYS A 94 4.86 2.91 -12.28
C LYS A 94 6.00 3.83 -11.86
N LEU A 95 6.90 3.35 -11.00
CA LEU A 95 8.10 4.08 -10.65
C LEU A 95 8.98 4.25 -11.89
N LYS A 96 9.56 5.43 -12.01
CA LYS A 96 10.46 5.83 -13.08
C LYS A 96 11.60 6.63 -12.47
N ARG A 97 12.71 6.68 -13.20
CA ARG A 97 13.82 7.58 -12.88
C ARG A 97 13.33 9.03 -12.85
N ASP A 98 13.85 9.79 -11.90
CA ASP A 98 13.53 11.20 -11.68
C ASP A 98 12.02 11.44 -11.51
N ILE A 99 11.41 10.67 -10.61
CA ILE A 99 9.94 10.66 -10.46
C ILE A 99 9.37 12.04 -10.08
N CYS A 100 10.16 12.84 -9.36
CA CYS A 100 9.83 14.20 -8.94
C CYS A 100 10.33 15.31 -9.87
N ASP A 101 10.88 14.98 -11.05
CA ASP A 101 11.41 15.94 -12.04
C ASP A 101 12.39 16.95 -11.39
N ILE A 102 13.36 16.43 -10.64
CA ILE A 102 14.42 17.21 -9.99
C ILE A 102 15.44 17.69 -11.02
N ARG A 103 15.71 16.89 -12.07
CA ARG A 103 16.63 17.13 -13.20
C ARG A 103 18.11 17.29 -12.84
N ASP A 104 18.43 17.73 -11.65
CA ASP A 104 19.78 17.83 -11.11
C ASP A 104 20.04 16.75 -10.05
N PRO A 105 20.75 15.65 -10.39
CA PRO A 105 21.02 14.58 -9.45
C PRO A 105 22.10 14.93 -8.40
N SER A 106 22.73 16.10 -8.47
CA SER A 106 23.74 16.52 -7.48
C SER A 106 23.14 17.16 -6.23
N LEU A 107 21.88 17.59 -6.30
CA LEU A 107 21.17 18.22 -5.18
C LEU A 107 20.79 17.19 -4.13
N LEU A 108 21.01 17.54 -2.86
CA LEU A 108 20.38 16.86 -1.74
C LEU A 108 18.88 17.14 -1.74
N ASN A 109 18.07 16.20 -1.23
CA ASN A 109 16.61 16.38 -1.15
C ASN A 109 16.21 17.68 -0.43
N ILE A 110 16.98 18.11 0.58
CA ILE A 110 16.74 19.36 1.33
C ILE A 110 17.02 20.63 0.50
N GLU A 111 17.82 20.51 -0.56
CA GLU A 111 18.21 21.63 -1.42
C GLU A 111 17.23 21.82 -2.59
N VAL A 112 16.36 20.83 -2.86
CA VAL A 112 15.44 20.86 -4.00
C VAL A 112 14.25 21.81 -3.74
N PRO A 113 14.10 22.90 -4.50
CA PRO A 113 13.01 23.85 -4.30
C PRO A 113 11.64 23.23 -4.60
N GLY A 114 10.72 23.34 -3.64
CA GLY A 114 9.34 22.87 -3.76
C GLY A 114 9.20 21.35 -3.80
N LEU A 115 10.20 20.60 -3.30
CA LEU A 115 10.23 19.14 -3.38
C LEU A 115 8.96 18.49 -2.80
N LEU A 116 8.46 18.98 -1.66
CA LEU A 116 7.26 18.43 -1.01
C LEU A 116 6.05 18.42 -1.95
N ASN A 117 5.77 19.53 -2.63
CA ASN A 117 4.67 19.64 -3.58
C ASN A 117 4.86 18.70 -4.79
N ARG A 118 6.10 18.59 -5.29
CA ARG A 118 6.43 17.64 -6.37
C ARG A 118 6.17 16.21 -5.91
N MET A 119 6.58 15.85 -4.70
CA MET A 119 6.34 14.52 -4.13
C MET A 119 4.86 14.21 -3.91
N GLU A 120 4.05 15.17 -3.49
CA GLU A 120 2.60 14.96 -3.31
C GLU A 120 1.92 14.61 -4.64
N SER A 121 2.33 15.26 -5.73
CA SER A 121 1.80 14.98 -7.06
C SER A 121 2.37 13.70 -7.68
N ALA A 122 3.67 13.46 -7.55
CA ALA A 122 4.38 12.37 -8.22
C ALA A 122 4.31 11.04 -7.46
N ILE A 123 4.21 11.09 -6.14
CA ILE A 123 4.20 9.92 -5.26
C ILE A 123 2.89 9.89 -4.44
N PRO A 124 1.76 9.54 -5.06
CA PRO A 124 0.46 9.50 -4.40
C PRO A 124 0.40 8.41 -3.32
N ALA A 125 -0.58 8.50 -2.41
CA ALA A 125 -0.68 7.67 -1.20
C ALA A 125 -0.49 6.15 -1.43
N HIS A 126 -1.09 5.58 -2.47
CA HIS A 126 -0.95 4.16 -2.81
C HIS A 126 0.47 3.76 -3.24
N LEU A 127 1.19 4.67 -3.90
CA LEU A 127 2.58 4.46 -4.30
C LEU A 127 3.50 4.59 -3.07
N ARG A 128 3.27 5.58 -2.20
CA ARG A 128 3.97 5.71 -0.91
C ARG A 128 3.80 4.44 -0.06
N TYR A 129 2.57 3.95 0.03
CA TYR A 129 2.25 2.70 0.72
C TYR A 129 3.01 1.52 0.14
N ALA A 130 2.96 1.35 -1.19
CA ALA A 130 3.65 0.26 -1.86
C ALA A 130 5.17 0.33 -1.64
N CYS A 131 5.77 1.51 -1.74
CA CYS A 131 7.21 1.70 -1.48
C CYS A 131 7.61 1.28 -0.07
N ARG A 132 6.74 1.53 0.93
CA ARG A 132 7.02 1.24 2.33
C ARG A 132 6.75 -0.21 2.74
N HIS A 133 5.66 -0.82 2.24
CA HIS A 133 5.09 -2.03 2.86
C HIS A 133 5.17 -3.30 2.00
N TRP A 134 5.70 -3.24 0.77
CA TRP A 134 5.75 -4.44 -0.08
C TRP A 134 6.58 -5.57 0.57
N CYS A 135 7.75 -5.29 1.16
CA CYS A 135 8.55 -6.29 1.88
C CYS A 135 7.78 -6.89 3.06
N THR A 136 7.05 -6.06 3.81
CA THR A 136 6.24 -6.52 4.93
C THR A 136 5.17 -7.50 4.47
N HIS A 137 4.52 -7.24 3.34
CA HIS A 137 3.54 -8.18 2.78
C HIS A 137 4.19 -9.46 2.24
N LEU A 138 5.42 -9.39 1.73
CA LEU A 138 6.21 -10.58 1.36
C LEU A 138 6.49 -11.47 2.57
N LEU A 139 6.97 -10.89 3.67
CA LEU A 139 7.29 -11.65 4.89
C LEU A 139 6.06 -12.28 5.56
N ASN A 140 4.88 -11.68 5.39
CA ASN A 140 3.63 -12.13 5.99
C ASN A 140 2.72 -12.92 5.00
N GLY A 141 3.16 -13.07 3.76
CA GLY A 141 2.42 -13.73 2.69
C GLY A 141 2.66 -15.23 2.62
N GLU A 142 1.96 -15.86 1.69
CA GLU A 142 2.28 -17.19 1.17
C GLU A 142 3.39 -17.07 0.13
N GLN A 143 4.36 -17.99 0.16
CA GLN A 143 5.39 -18.11 -0.87
C GLN A 143 4.79 -18.86 -2.06
N LEU A 144 4.55 -18.16 -3.16
CA LEU A 144 4.00 -18.71 -4.40
C LEU A 144 4.96 -18.43 -5.55
N ASP A 145 5.11 -19.37 -6.48
CA ASP A 145 6.05 -19.25 -7.60
C ASP A 145 5.73 -18.04 -8.50
N GLU A 146 4.44 -17.72 -8.69
CA GLU A 146 4.03 -16.56 -9.51
C GLU A 146 4.45 -15.22 -8.89
N ILE A 147 4.65 -15.16 -7.57
CA ILE A 147 5.16 -13.96 -6.89
C ILE A 147 6.64 -13.79 -7.18
N LEU A 148 7.39 -14.89 -7.29
CA LEU A 148 8.83 -14.86 -7.53
C LEU A 148 9.15 -14.20 -8.88
N ASP A 149 8.39 -14.54 -9.93
CA ASP A 149 8.54 -13.91 -11.25
C ASP A 149 8.30 -12.40 -11.21
N MET A 150 7.26 -11.98 -10.48
CA MET A 150 6.96 -10.56 -10.32
C MET A 150 8.01 -9.81 -9.49
N LEU A 151 8.56 -10.46 -8.46
CA LEU A 151 9.66 -9.92 -7.67
C LEU A 151 10.91 -9.79 -8.51
N LEU A 152 11.24 -10.80 -9.31
CA LEU A 152 12.40 -10.78 -10.18
C LEU A 152 12.29 -9.65 -11.21
N GLU A 153 11.14 -9.50 -11.85
CA GLU A 153 10.88 -8.39 -12.78
C GLU A 153 11.02 -7.03 -12.08
N PHE A 154 10.46 -6.89 -10.86
CA PHE A 154 10.58 -5.67 -10.07
C PHE A 154 12.05 -5.36 -9.75
N VAL A 155 12.80 -6.35 -9.28
CA VAL A 155 14.22 -6.18 -8.93
C VAL A 155 15.04 -5.79 -10.16
N GLN A 156 14.82 -6.45 -11.30
CA GLN A 156 15.59 -6.20 -12.51
C GLN A 156 15.29 -4.84 -13.16
N ARG A 157 14.05 -4.36 -13.08
CA ARG A 157 13.60 -3.16 -13.84
C ARG A 157 13.31 -1.94 -13.00
N HIS A 158 12.92 -2.11 -11.75
CA HIS A 158 12.35 -1.04 -10.92
C HIS A 158 13.04 -0.86 -9.58
N LEU A 159 13.99 -1.71 -9.20
CA LEU A 159 14.70 -1.59 -7.91
C LEU A 159 15.32 -0.21 -7.72
N LEU A 160 16.06 0.31 -8.71
CA LEU A 160 16.71 1.61 -8.60
C LEU A 160 15.69 2.76 -8.53
N HIS A 161 14.59 2.66 -9.26
CA HIS A 161 13.50 3.65 -9.18
C HIS A 161 12.82 3.62 -7.79
N TRP A 162 12.74 2.44 -7.17
CA TRP A 162 12.24 2.30 -5.81
C TRP A 162 13.21 2.86 -4.77
N VAL A 163 14.52 2.62 -4.92
CA VAL A 163 15.54 3.24 -4.06
C VAL A 163 15.47 4.76 -4.14
N GLU A 164 15.33 5.33 -5.34
CA GLU A 164 15.11 6.76 -5.54
C GLU A 164 13.87 7.26 -4.79
N ALA A 165 12.72 6.59 -4.97
CA ALA A 165 11.50 6.93 -4.27
C ALA A 165 11.63 6.81 -2.74
N CYS A 166 12.33 5.78 -2.25
CA CYS A 166 12.60 5.62 -0.82
C CYS A 166 13.51 6.72 -0.27
N SER A 167 14.48 7.21 -1.05
CA SER A 167 15.29 8.37 -0.69
C SER A 167 14.41 9.60 -0.49
N LEU A 168 13.56 9.90 -1.47
CA LEU A 168 12.64 11.04 -1.45
C LEU A 168 11.68 10.95 -0.25
N LEU A 169 11.16 9.76 0.03
CA LEU A 169 10.24 9.52 1.14
C LEU A 169 10.91 9.42 2.52
N GLY A 170 12.25 9.52 2.60
CA GLY A 170 13.00 9.36 3.84
C GLY A 170 12.97 7.94 4.42
N LEU A 171 12.70 6.92 3.60
CA LEU A 171 12.53 5.52 4.01
C LEU A 171 13.82 4.70 3.97
N LEU A 172 14.91 5.22 3.42
CA LEU A 172 16.12 4.43 3.19
C LEU A 172 16.67 3.79 4.47
N ARG A 173 16.59 4.49 5.61
CA ARG A 173 17.04 3.95 6.90
C ARG A 173 16.23 2.70 7.31
N ASP A 174 14.92 2.75 7.15
CA ASP A 174 14.00 1.67 7.51
C ASP A 174 14.07 0.50 6.52
N VAL A 175 14.38 0.80 5.27
CA VAL A 175 14.51 -0.20 4.20
C VAL A 175 15.82 -0.96 4.31
N ILE A 176 16.94 -0.26 4.58
CA ILE A 176 18.26 -0.88 4.71
C ILE A 176 18.32 -1.77 5.95
N SER A 177 17.68 -1.39 7.05
CA SER A 177 17.64 -2.21 8.27
C SER A 177 16.84 -3.51 8.10
N GLY A 178 15.88 -3.56 7.17
CA GLY A 178 15.10 -4.75 6.87
C GLY A 178 15.74 -5.72 5.86
N ILE A 179 16.92 -5.39 5.32
CA ILE A 179 17.70 -6.26 4.41
C ILE A 179 18.80 -7.05 5.15
N ASN A 180 19.13 -6.64 6.38
CA ASN A 180 20.04 -7.36 7.28
C ASN A 180 19.28 -8.35 8.17
#